data_AF-S4S1F0-F1
#
_entry.id   AF-S4S1F0-F1
#
_cell.length_a   1.000
_cell.length_b   1.000
_cell.length_c   1.000
_cell.angle_alpha   90.00
_cell.angle_beta   90.00
_cell.angle_gamma   90.00
#
_symmetry.space_group_name_H-M   'P 1'
#
loop_
_entity.id
_entity.type
_entity.pdbx_description
1 polymer ?
#
loop_
_entity_poly.entity_id
_entity_poly.type
_entity_poly.pdbx_seq_one_letter_code
_entity_poly.pdbx_strand_id
1 'polypeptide(L)'
;AQHSTDMLRYVELAFVALAAGMLSAAGAMYPYAQHMSYQSDLSYRRPNCKAIPPAMALCHDVGYPEMRLPNLLGHESMREALQQASSWVPLLAKRCHPDTKKFLCSVFAPVCIDELEDPIWPCRSLC
;
A
#
# COMPACT_ATOMS: atom_id res chain seq x y z
N ALA A 1 -9.18 64.14 -25.86
CA ALA A 1 -9.53 62.71 -25.86
C ALA A 1 -8.29 61.80 -25.76
N GLN A 2 -7.22 62.05 -26.52
CA GLN A 2 -6.00 61.21 -26.53
C GLN A 2 -5.22 61.16 -25.20
N HIS A 3 -5.17 62.25 -24.44
CA HIS A 3 -4.38 62.33 -23.20
C HIS A 3 -5.00 61.54 -22.01
N SER A 4 -6.28 61.20 -22.12
CA SER A 4 -7.02 60.46 -21.07
C SER A 4 -6.86 58.94 -21.21
N THR A 5 -6.71 58.46 -22.45
CA THR A 5 -6.56 57.03 -22.77
C THR A 5 -5.18 56.48 -22.43
N ASP A 6 -4.14 57.31 -22.49
CA ASP A 6 -2.77 56.91 -22.16
C ASP A 6 -2.55 56.76 -20.64
N MET A 7 -3.22 57.59 -19.82
CA MET A 7 -3.15 57.48 -18.36
C MET A 7 -3.87 56.22 -17.85
N LEU A 8 -5.02 55.88 -18.45
CA LEU A 8 -5.76 54.63 -18.16
C LEU A 8 -4.95 53.38 -18.49
N ARG A 9 -4.25 53.36 -19.64
CA ARG A 9 -3.34 52.25 -20.01
C ARG A 9 -2.15 52.11 -19.07
N TYR A 10 -1.60 53.23 -18.61
CA TYR A 10 -0.49 53.23 -17.64
C TYR A 10 -0.91 52.64 -16.29
N VAL A 11 -2.11 52.98 -15.84
CA VAL A 11 -2.70 52.47 -14.60
C VAL A 11 -2.97 50.96 -14.72
N GLU A 12 -3.55 50.48 -15.83
CA GLU A 12 -3.77 49.05 -16.06
C GLU A 12 -2.45 48.25 -16.11
N LEU A 13 -1.43 48.76 -16.81
CA LEU A 13 -0.11 48.12 -16.88
C LEU A 13 0.56 48.04 -15.50
N ALA A 14 0.42 49.08 -14.67
CA ALA A 14 0.92 49.07 -13.31
C ALA A 14 0.21 48.04 -12.42
N PHE A 15 -1.12 47.90 -12.55
CA PHE A 15 -1.88 46.87 -11.82
C PHE A 15 -1.50 45.44 -12.23
N VAL A 16 -1.32 45.19 -13.53
CA VAL A 16 -0.90 43.87 -14.04
C VAL A 16 0.52 43.53 -13.56
N ALA A 17 1.44 44.49 -13.55
CA ALA A 17 2.81 44.29 -13.05
C ALA A 17 2.84 43.99 -11.54
N LEU A 18 2.01 44.68 -10.74
CA LEU A 18 1.87 44.43 -9.31
C LEU A 18 1.25 43.05 -9.01
N ALA A 19 0.25 42.63 -9.80
CA ALA A 19 -0.37 41.31 -9.68
C ALA A 19 0.62 40.18 -10.06
N ALA A 20 1.40 40.37 -11.13
CA ALA A 20 2.43 39.41 -11.55
C ALA A 20 3.58 39.29 -10.52
N GLY A 21 3.93 40.38 -9.84
CA GLY A 21 4.89 40.39 -8.73
C GLY A 21 4.45 39.54 -7.53
N MET A 22 3.15 39.43 -7.28
CA MET A 22 2.61 38.61 -6.18
C MET A 22 2.59 37.11 -6.50
N LEU A 23 2.57 36.70 -7.78
CA LEU A 23 2.64 35.29 -8.15
C LEU A 23 4.05 34.69 -8.02
N SER A 24 5.10 35.51 -8.03
CA SER A 24 6.48 35.02 -7.96
C SER A 24 6.97 34.74 -6.52
N ALA A 25 6.28 35.24 -5.49
CA ALA A 25 6.58 34.94 -4.10
C ALA A 25 6.05 33.57 -3.62
N ALA A 26 5.09 32.98 -4.35
CA ALA A 26 4.56 31.65 -4.04
C ALA A 26 5.50 30.50 -4.47
N GLY A 27 6.46 30.77 -5.36
CA GLY A 27 7.36 29.75 -5.92
C GLY A 27 8.37 29.15 -4.93
N ALA A 28 8.66 29.84 -3.82
CA ALA A 28 9.67 29.41 -2.84
C ALA A 28 9.13 28.49 -1.73
N MET A 29 7.80 28.34 -1.60
CA MET A 29 7.16 27.42 -0.64
C MET A 29 7.01 25.99 -1.19
N TYR A 30 7.17 25.82 -2.51
CA TYR A 30 7.03 24.54 -3.20
C TYR A 30 8.08 23.46 -2.87
N PRO A 31 9.37 23.76 -2.59
CA PRO A 31 10.34 22.70 -2.36
C PRO A 31 10.12 21.96 -1.03
N TYR A 32 9.49 22.63 -0.04
CA TYR A 32 9.24 22.03 1.28
C TYR A 32 7.95 21.20 1.31
N ALA A 33 6.93 21.62 0.54
CA ALA A 33 5.68 20.86 0.39
C ALA A 33 5.90 19.49 -0.29
N GLN A 34 6.85 19.39 -1.23
CA GLN A 34 7.25 18.11 -1.85
C GLN A 34 7.86 17.11 -0.84
N HIS A 35 8.48 17.59 0.24
CA HIS A 35 9.09 16.71 1.23
C HIS A 35 8.05 16.10 2.19
N MET A 36 6.95 16.81 2.49
CA MET A 36 5.84 16.26 3.29
C MET A 36 4.98 15.25 2.52
N SER A 37 4.88 15.37 1.18
CA SER A 37 4.25 14.33 0.35
C SER A 37 5.07 13.03 0.27
N TYR A 38 6.38 13.10 0.51
CA TYR A 38 7.25 11.93 0.59
C TYR A 38 7.03 11.14 1.88
N GLN A 39 6.69 11.84 2.98
CA GLN A 39 6.45 11.21 4.27
C GLN A 39 5.09 10.51 4.33
N SER A 40 4.11 10.95 3.54
CA SER A 40 2.89 10.16 3.28
C SER A 40 3.16 8.88 2.49
N ASP A 41 4.27 8.77 1.76
CA ASP A 41 4.64 7.55 1.01
C ASP A 41 5.38 6.51 1.87
N LEU A 42 5.62 6.79 3.17
CA LEU A 42 5.84 5.73 4.15
C LEU A 42 4.57 4.87 4.36
N SER A 43 3.45 5.24 3.72
CA SER A 43 2.27 4.40 3.51
C SER A 43 2.34 3.55 2.23
N TYR A 44 3.52 3.31 1.64
CA TYR A 44 3.80 2.30 0.61
C TYR A 44 3.60 0.87 1.16
N ARG A 45 2.53 0.61 1.93
CA ARG A 45 2.03 -0.75 2.06
C ARG A 45 1.48 -1.12 0.70
N ARG A 46 2.12 -2.07 0.03
CA ARG A 46 1.52 -2.66 -1.16
C ARG A 46 0.07 -3.02 -0.84
N PRO A 47 -0.89 -2.74 -1.76
CA PRO A 47 -2.30 -3.05 -1.53
C PRO A 47 -2.55 -4.54 -1.26
N ASN A 48 -1.56 -5.38 -1.57
CA ASN A 48 -1.61 -6.82 -1.49
C ASN A 48 -1.21 -7.37 -0.11
N CYS A 49 -0.50 -6.62 0.75
CA CYS A 49 -0.18 -7.07 2.11
C CYS A 49 -1.35 -6.83 3.05
N LYS A 50 -1.74 -7.86 3.82
CA LYS A 50 -2.82 -7.83 4.81
C LYS A 50 -2.36 -8.50 6.09
N ALA A 51 -2.70 -7.92 7.23
CA ALA A 51 -2.46 -8.55 8.53
C ALA A 51 -3.19 -9.90 8.61
N ILE A 52 -2.52 -10.91 9.17
CA ILE A 52 -3.13 -12.20 9.47
C ILE A 52 -4.00 -12.03 10.71
N PRO A 53 -5.33 -12.10 10.60
CA PRO A 53 -6.20 -11.87 11.73
C PRO A 53 -6.13 -13.04 12.72
N PRO A 54 -6.36 -12.81 14.03
CA PRO A 54 -6.48 -13.88 15.03
C PRO A 54 -7.55 -14.93 14.69
N ALA A 55 -8.57 -14.55 13.93
CA ALA A 55 -9.61 -15.45 13.44
C ALA A 55 -9.08 -16.51 12.45
N MET A 56 -7.91 -16.31 11.82
CA MET A 56 -7.29 -17.30 10.94
C MET A 56 -6.57 -18.37 11.77
N ALA A 57 -7.33 -19.21 12.47
CA ALA A 57 -6.81 -20.22 13.39
C ALA A 57 -5.73 -21.14 12.78
N LEU A 58 -5.76 -21.36 11.46
CA LEU A 58 -4.77 -22.13 10.74
C LEU A 58 -3.36 -21.49 10.80
N CYS A 59 -3.27 -20.17 10.66
CA CYS A 59 -2.02 -19.44 10.38
C CYS A 59 -1.72 -18.27 11.30
N HIS A 60 -2.59 -17.97 12.27
CA HIS A 60 -2.23 -17.07 13.35
C HIS A 60 -0.98 -17.60 14.08
N ASP A 61 -0.10 -16.66 14.45
CA ASP A 61 1.19 -16.91 15.09
C ASP A 61 2.09 -17.94 14.36
N VAL A 62 2.12 -17.89 13.03
CA VAL A 62 2.99 -18.77 12.22
C VAL A 62 4.44 -18.27 12.12
N GLY A 63 4.74 -17.06 12.62
CA GLY A 63 6.09 -16.48 12.64
C GLY A 63 6.25 -15.19 11.83
N TYR A 64 5.19 -14.73 11.17
CA TYR A 64 5.12 -13.43 10.51
C TYR A 64 3.71 -12.84 10.66
N PRO A 65 3.56 -11.50 10.71
CA PRO A 65 2.28 -10.86 11.03
C PRO A 65 1.39 -10.58 9.80
N GLU A 66 1.96 -10.56 8.59
CA GLU A 66 1.27 -10.14 7.36
C GLU A 66 1.40 -11.18 6.26
N MET A 67 0.31 -11.37 5.54
CA MET A 67 0.22 -12.25 4.38
C MET A 67 -0.12 -11.47 3.11
N ARG A 68 0.16 -12.07 1.97
CA ARG A 68 -0.24 -11.54 0.67
C ARG A 68 -1.63 -12.03 0.23
N LEU A 69 -2.41 -11.12 -0.35
CA LEU A 69 -3.57 -11.41 -1.20
C LEU A 69 -3.35 -10.87 -2.64
N PRO A 70 -3.85 -11.53 -3.69
CA PRO A 70 -4.42 -12.88 -3.65
C PRO A 70 -3.38 -13.92 -3.19
N ASN A 71 -3.83 -14.94 -2.46
CA ASN A 71 -2.93 -16.00 -1.97
C ASN A 71 -2.62 -17.02 -3.08
N LEU A 72 -1.78 -18.03 -2.81
CA LEU A 72 -1.36 -19.02 -3.81
C LEU A 72 -2.49 -19.95 -4.29
N LEU A 73 -3.64 -19.94 -3.60
CA LEU A 73 -4.86 -20.65 -4.00
C LEU A 73 -5.82 -19.77 -4.81
N GLY A 74 -5.47 -18.51 -5.04
CA GLY A 74 -6.29 -17.56 -5.79
C GLY A 74 -7.38 -16.88 -4.97
N HIS A 75 -7.40 -17.02 -3.64
CA HIS A 75 -8.37 -16.29 -2.83
C HIS A 75 -8.00 -14.80 -2.81
N GLU A 76 -8.92 -13.94 -3.24
CA GLU A 76 -8.66 -12.49 -3.38
C GLU A 76 -8.99 -11.72 -2.11
N SER A 77 -9.86 -12.28 -1.26
CA SER A 77 -10.35 -11.62 -0.05
C SER A 77 -9.98 -12.36 1.22
N MET A 78 -9.77 -11.59 2.31
CA MET A 78 -9.50 -12.16 3.63
C MET A 78 -10.64 -13.07 4.10
N ARG A 79 -11.90 -12.70 3.80
CA ARG A 79 -13.09 -13.48 4.14
C ARG A 79 -13.05 -14.88 3.51
N GLU A 80 -12.73 -14.94 2.22
CA GLU A 80 -12.62 -16.21 1.49
C GLU A 80 -11.46 -17.07 2.02
N ALA A 81 -10.29 -16.46 2.21
CA ALA A 81 -9.13 -17.15 2.76
C ALA A 81 -9.42 -17.73 4.15
N LEU A 82 -10.09 -16.98 5.03
CA LEU A 82 -10.53 -17.43 6.35
C LEU A 82 -11.50 -18.62 6.27
N GLN A 83 -12.53 -18.49 5.43
CA GLN A 83 -13.55 -19.52 5.27
C GLN A 83 -12.92 -20.83 4.80
N GLN A 84 -12.08 -20.78 3.77
CA GLN A 84 -11.44 -21.97 3.21
C GLN A 84 -10.37 -22.55 4.15
N ALA A 85 -9.58 -21.71 4.84
CA ALA A 85 -8.58 -22.16 5.80
C ALA A 85 -9.19 -22.94 6.98
N SER A 86 -10.41 -22.58 7.40
CA SER A 86 -11.08 -23.22 8.54
C SER A 86 -11.26 -24.73 8.38
N SER A 87 -11.52 -25.20 7.16
CA SER A 87 -11.67 -26.62 6.82
C SER A 87 -10.40 -27.45 7.06
N TRP A 88 -9.23 -26.81 7.11
CA TRP A 88 -7.93 -27.47 7.28
C TRP A 88 -7.46 -27.53 8.74
N VAL A 89 -8.09 -26.78 9.65
CA VAL A 89 -7.73 -26.77 11.07
C VAL A 89 -7.79 -28.17 11.71
N PRO A 90 -8.80 -29.03 11.44
CA PRO A 90 -8.84 -30.39 11.99
C PRO A 90 -7.64 -31.26 11.61
N LEU A 91 -6.99 -31.00 10.46
CA LEU A 91 -5.80 -31.74 10.03
C LEU A 91 -4.61 -31.49 10.96
N LEU A 92 -4.46 -30.27 11.50
CA LEU A 92 -3.39 -29.96 12.45
C LEU A 92 -3.47 -30.82 13.72
N ALA A 93 -4.69 -31.15 14.16
CA ALA A 93 -4.91 -32.01 15.32
C ALA A 93 -4.48 -33.47 15.09
N LYS A 94 -4.39 -33.91 13.82
CA LYS A 94 -3.91 -35.26 13.47
C LYS A 94 -2.40 -35.41 13.61
N ARG A 95 -1.64 -34.31 13.57
CA ARG A 95 -0.17 -34.29 13.72
C ARG A 95 0.54 -35.31 12.83
N CYS A 96 0.10 -35.43 11.58
CA CYS A 96 0.68 -36.38 10.62
C CYS A 96 2.12 -36.03 10.21
N HIS A 97 2.49 -34.74 10.22
CA HIS A 97 3.85 -34.28 9.94
C HIS A 97 4.17 -33.00 10.75
N PRO A 98 5.42 -32.79 11.21
CA PRO A 98 5.80 -31.57 11.96
C PRO A 98 5.62 -30.28 11.15
N ASP A 99 5.75 -30.36 9.82
CA ASP A 99 5.66 -29.18 8.95
C ASP A 99 4.28 -28.95 8.31
N THR A 100 3.25 -29.72 8.67
CA THR A 100 1.90 -29.56 8.09
C THR A 100 1.38 -28.12 8.23
N LYS A 101 1.53 -27.49 9.41
CA LYS A 101 1.12 -26.08 9.62
C LYS A 101 1.89 -25.14 8.70
N LYS A 102 3.21 -25.33 8.59
CA LYS A 102 4.08 -24.47 7.77
C LYS A 102 3.70 -24.57 6.29
N PHE A 103 3.51 -25.79 5.79
CA PHE A 103 3.08 -26.02 4.42
C PHE A 103 1.73 -25.36 4.13
N LEU A 104 0.70 -25.62 4.96
CA LEU A 104 -0.62 -25.03 4.75
C LEU A 104 -0.58 -23.50 4.78
N CYS A 105 0.18 -22.89 5.69
CA CYS A 105 0.29 -21.44 5.74
C CYS A 105 1.11 -20.84 4.59
N SER A 106 2.07 -21.59 4.04
CA SER A 106 2.80 -21.12 2.85
C SER A 106 1.88 -20.93 1.63
N VAL A 107 0.74 -21.62 1.56
CA VAL A 107 -0.24 -21.49 0.46
C VAL A 107 -1.46 -20.63 0.83
N PHE A 108 -1.97 -20.74 2.06
CA PHE A 108 -3.13 -19.97 2.51
C PHE A 108 -2.79 -18.53 2.90
N ALA A 109 -1.62 -18.33 3.50
CA ALA A 109 -1.17 -17.06 4.08
C ALA A 109 0.29 -16.75 3.70
N PRO A 110 0.67 -16.77 2.40
CA PRO A 110 2.06 -16.59 1.99
C PRO A 110 2.65 -15.29 2.56
N VAL A 111 3.93 -15.34 2.96
CA VAL A 111 4.67 -14.20 3.51
C VAL A 111 4.56 -12.99 2.57
N CYS A 112 4.27 -11.81 3.14
CA CYS A 112 4.37 -10.57 2.39
C CYS A 112 5.77 -9.96 2.55
N ILE A 113 6.42 -9.68 1.43
CA ILE A 113 7.70 -8.96 1.37
C ILE A 113 7.46 -7.75 0.46
N ASP A 114 7.64 -6.54 1.00
CA ASP A 114 7.25 -5.30 0.31
C ASP A 114 8.02 -5.10 -1.01
N GLU A 115 9.27 -5.56 -1.07
CA GLU A 115 10.12 -5.45 -2.25
C GLU A 115 9.77 -6.47 -3.34
N LEU A 116 9.03 -7.55 -3.01
CA LEU A 116 8.76 -8.65 -3.94
C LEU A 116 7.34 -8.58 -4.52
N GLU A 117 7.27 -8.49 -5.85
CA GLU A 117 5.98 -8.46 -6.54
C GLU A 117 5.35 -9.83 -6.68
N ASP A 118 6.14 -10.87 -6.96
CA ASP A 118 5.65 -12.23 -7.11
C ASP A 118 5.62 -12.98 -5.77
N PRO A 119 4.66 -13.89 -5.55
CA PRO A 119 4.64 -14.68 -4.33
C PRO A 119 5.75 -15.74 -4.32
N ILE A 120 6.26 -16.05 -3.13
CA ILE A 120 7.20 -17.14 -2.94
C ILE A 120 6.43 -18.45 -2.81
N TRP A 121 6.67 -19.39 -3.73
CA TRP A 121 6.10 -20.73 -3.66
C TRP A 121 6.86 -21.62 -2.67
N PRO A 122 6.18 -22.50 -1.92
CA PRO A 122 6.86 -23.47 -1.08
C PRO A 122 7.72 -24.42 -1.92
N CYS A 123 8.84 -24.86 -1.34
CA CYS A 123 9.69 -25.88 -1.95
C CYS A 123 8.91 -27.20 -2.11
N ARG A 124 9.20 -27.95 -3.19
CA ARG A 124 8.59 -29.27 -3.41
C ARG A 124 8.87 -30.28 -2.30
N SER A 125 9.98 -30.14 -1.58
CA SER A 125 10.34 -31.00 -0.45
C SER A 125 9.51 -30.74 0.81
N LEU A 126 8.86 -29.57 0.91
CA LEU A 126 7.95 -29.24 2.00
C LEU A 126 6.52 -29.76 1.74
N CYS A 127 6.17 -29.92 0.46
CA CYS A 127 4.91 -30.51 -0.01
C CYS A 127 4.92 -32.03 0.13
#